data_AF-A0A9P3KE51-F1
#
_entry.id   AF-A0A9P3KE51-F1
#
_cell.length_a   1.000
_cell.length_b   1.000
_cell.length_c   1.000
_cell.angle_alpha   90.00
_cell.angle_beta   90.00
_cell.angle_gamma   90.00
#
_symmetry.space_group_name_H-M   'P 1'
#
loop_
_entity.id
_entity.type
_entity.pdbx_description
1 polymer ?
#
loop_
_entity_poly.entity_id
_entity_poly.type
_entity_poly.pdbx_seq_one_letter_code
_entity_poly.pdbx_strand_id
1 'polypeptide(L)'
;MGDLPADVADLLTASRLLALTKPGGGTRPIAIGETIYRLAGKAALYSSAEPARNHFLPLQFGVAVMGGGEAIIHGARAFASELPESLIAQVDLANAFNSAAKVLNQFRQRWSVALQRGQSLSYLGK
;
A
#
# COMPACT_ATOMS: atom_id res chain seq x y z
N MET A 1 -2.16 -7.08 -24.80
CA MET A 1 -1.17 -6.01 -25.03
C MET A 1 -1.12 -5.81 -26.53
N GLY A 2 -2.20 -5.30 -27.15
CA GLY A 2 -2.36 -5.31 -28.62
C GLY A 2 -2.11 -6.67 -29.29
N ASP A 3 -1.87 -6.64 -30.61
CA ASP A 3 -1.36 -7.77 -31.41
C ASP A 3 0.18 -7.76 -31.45
N LEU A 4 0.82 -7.68 -30.29
CA LEU A 4 2.29 -7.74 -30.21
C LEU A 4 2.77 -9.20 -30.26
N PRO A 5 3.84 -9.51 -31.00
CA PRO A 5 4.53 -10.78 -30.88
C PRO A 5 4.97 -11.06 -29.43
N ALA A 6 4.94 -12.33 -29.02
CA ALA A 6 5.14 -12.73 -27.63
C ALA A 6 6.53 -12.36 -27.08
N ASP A 7 7.57 -12.52 -27.90
CA ASP A 7 8.96 -12.13 -27.59
C ASP A 7 9.10 -10.62 -27.31
N VAL A 8 8.40 -9.78 -28.09
CA VAL A 8 8.39 -8.34 -27.88
C VAL A 8 7.62 -7.98 -26.60
N ALA A 9 6.50 -8.67 -26.33
CA ALA A 9 5.74 -8.46 -25.09
C ALA A 9 6.57 -8.84 -23.85
N ASP A 10 7.31 -9.94 -23.90
CA ASP A 10 8.21 -10.37 -22.83
C ASP A 10 9.30 -9.33 -22.58
N LEU A 11 9.93 -8.81 -23.64
CA LEU A 11 10.96 -7.77 -23.50
C LEU A 11 10.40 -6.46 -22.93
N LEU A 12 9.20 -6.03 -23.35
CA LEU A 12 8.58 -4.81 -22.85
C LEU A 12 8.08 -4.91 -21.41
N THR A 13 7.74 -6.11 -20.97
CA THR A 13 7.30 -6.40 -19.59
C THR A 13 8.43 -6.84 -18.68
N ALA A 14 9.62 -7.09 -19.23
CA ALA A 14 10.82 -7.39 -18.45
C ALA A 14 11.20 -6.24 -17.52
N SER A 15 11.98 -6.56 -16.49
CA SER A 15 12.50 -5.57 -15.56
C SER A 15 13.90 -5.93 -15.11
N ARG A 16 14.71 -4.90 -14.87
CA ARG A 16 16.00 -5.05 -14.20
C ARG A 16 15.78 -4.97 -12.69
N LEU A 17 16.21 -6.00 -11.96
CA LEU A 17 16.12 -6.02 -10.51
C LEU A 17 17.33 -5.31 -9.88
N LEU A 18 17.06 -4.35 -9.00
CA LEU A 18 18.06 -3.67 -8.18
C LEU A 18 17.81 -3.97 -6.70
N ALA A 19 18.78 -4.56 -6.03
CA ALA A 19 18.73 -4.83 -4.60
C ALA A 19 19.29 -3.64 -3.80
N LEU A 20 18.41 -2.80 -3.25
CA LEU A 20 18.82 -1.71 -2.35
C LEU A 20 18.94 -2.22 -0.92
N THR A 21 19.94 -1.75 -0.17
CA THR A 21 20.07 -2.04 1.25
C THR A 21 19.15 -1.14 2.08
N LYS A 22 18.41 -1.75 3.01
CA LYS A 22 17.66 -1.03 4.05
C LYS A 22 18.60 -0.68 5.21
N PRO A 23 18.37 0.43 5.92
CA PRO A 23 18.92 0.61 7.25
C PRO A 23 18.53 -0.61 8.12
N GLY A 24 19.51 -1.26 8.75
CA GLY A 24 19.28 -2.49 9.53
C GLY A 24 19.47 -3.82 8.78
N GLY A 25 20.02 -3.82 7.56
CA GLY A 25 20.56 -5.04 6.93
C GLY A 25 19.59 -5.83 6.03
N GLY A 26 18.33 -5.41 5.90
CA GLY A 26 17.39 -6.00 4.93
C GLY A 26 17.58 -5.50 3.50
N THR A 27 16.92 -6.14 2.53
CA THR A 27 16.93 -5.69 1.11
C THR A 27 15.58 -5.07 0.72
N ARG A 28 15.61 -4.04 -0.12
CA ARG A 28 14.47 -3.46 -0.84
C ARG A 28 14.68 -3.70 -2.34
N PRO A 29 14.19 -4.82 -2.89
CA PRO A 29 14.28 -5.07 -4.31
C PRO A 29 13.40 -4.07 -5.08
N ILE A 30 13.94 -3.47 -6.12
CA ILE A 30 13.23 -2.58 -7.04
C ILE A 30 13.25 -3.21 -8.42
N ALA A 31 12.07 -3.45 -8.98
CA ALA A 31 11.91 -3.86 -10.37
C ALA A 31 11.84 -2.62 -11.27
N ILE A 32 12.88 -2.43 -12.08
CA ILE A 32 13.04 -1.30 -12.99
C ILE A 32 12.58 -1.77 -14.37
N GLY A 33 11.30 -1.58 -14.70
CA GLY A 33 10.72 -1.93 -16.01
C GLY A 33 11.04 -0.90 -17.09
N GLU A 34 10.71 -1.22 -18.34
CA GLU A 34 10.97 -0.37 -19.50
C GLU A 34 10.21 0.99 -19.46
N THR A 35 10.81 2.02 -20.07
CA THR A 35 10.25 3.39 -20.05
C THR A 35 8.87 3.45 -20.69
N ILE A 36 8.65 2.73 -21.79
CA ILE A 36 7.36 2.69 -22.49
C ILE A 36 6.29 2.11 -21.56
N TYR A 37 6.60 1.02 -20.84
CA TYR A 37 5.68 0.41 -19.88
C TYR A 37 5.37 1.36 -18.71
N ARG A 38 6.37 2.07 -18.19
CA ARG A 38 6.15 3.08 -17.14
C ARG A 38 5.30 4.25 -17.61
N LEU A 39 5.49 4.70 -18.85
CA LEU A 39 4.67 5.77 -19.44
C LEU A 39 3.22 5.34 -19.56
N ALA A 40 2.96 4.14 -20.10
CA ALA A 40 1.62 3.57 -20.18
C ALA A 40 0.98 3.42 -18.79
N GLY A 41 1.73 2.88 -17.82
CA GLY A 41 1.27 2.76 -16.43
C GLY A 41 0.96 4.11 -15.79
N LYS A 42 1.80 5.13 -16.03
CA LYS A 42 1.56 6.50 -15.56
C LYS A 42 0.28 7.06 -16.20
N ALA A 43 0.09 6.96 -17.50
CA ALA A 43 -1.12 7.42 -18.18
C ALA A 43 -2.39 6.75 -17.60
N ALA A 44 -2.34 5.43 -17.36
CA ALA A 44 -3.42 4.70 -16.72
C ALA A 44 -3.71 5.23 -15.30
N LEU A 45 -2.67 5.44 -14.48
CA LEU A 45 -2.81 6.01 -13.13
C LEU A 45 -3.40 7.42 -13.15
N TYR A 46 -2.98 8.27 -14.09
CA TYR A 46 -3.55 9.62 -14.24
C TYR A 46 -5.04 9.57 -14.56
N SER A 47 -5.45 8.71 -15.49
CA SER A 47 -6.87 8.55 -15.84
C SER A 47 -7.73 8.03 -14.69
N SER A 48 -7.11 7.31 -13.75
CA SER A 48 -7.79 6.68 -12.61
C SER A 48 -7.67 7.48 -11.31
N ALA A 49 -6.94 8.60 -11.29
CA ALA A 49 -6.60 9.33 -10.07
C ALA A 49 -7.85 9.86 -9.34
N GLU A 50 -8.75 10.53 -10.06
CA GLU A 50 -9.97 11.08 -9.46
C GLU A 50 -10.96 10.00 -9.00
N PRO A 51 -11.30 8.98 -9.82
CA PRO A 51 -12.11 7.86 -9.36
C PRO A 51 -11.54 7.16 -8.12
N ALA A 52 -10.22 6.91 -8.09
CA ALA A 52 -9.56 6.29 -6.95
C ALA A 52 -9.65 7.17 -5.70
N ARG A 53 -9.36 8.48 -5.81
CA ARG A 53 -9.47 9.43 -4.70
C ARG A 53 -10.88 9.45 -4.11
N ASN A 54 -11.90 9.54 -4.97
CA ASN A 54 -13.30 9.61 -4.54
C ASN A 54 -13.76 8.30 -3.87
N HIS A 55 -13.17 7.17 -4.27
CA HIS A 55 -13.46 5.88 -3.68
C HIS A 55 -12.77 5.66 -2.32
N PHE A 56 -11.50 6.08 -2.19
CA PHE A 56 -10.70 5.83 -1.00
C PHE A 56 -10.91 6.84 0.13
N LEU A 57 -11.23 8.09 -0.19
CA LEU A 57 -11.56 9.08 0.82
C LEU A 57 -12.93 8.80 1.46
N PRO A 58 -13.10 9.12 2.76
CA PRO A 58 -12.14 9.76 3.66
C PRO A 58 -11.21 8.77 4.40
N LEU A 59 -11.22 7.49 4.05
CA LEU A 59 -10.56 6.44 4.85
C LEU A 59 -9.08 6.23 4.51
N GLN A 60 -8.67 6.50 3.27
CA GLN A 60 -7.29 6.30 2.82
C GLN A 60 -6.78 7.50 2.02
N PHE A 61 -5.67 8.07 2.49
CA PHE A 61 -5.03 9.25 1.91
C PHE A 61 -3.76 8.92 1.10
N GLY A 62 -3.38 7.63 1.00
CA GLY A 62 -2.15 7.21 0.32
C GLY A 62 -2.23 7.17 -1.21
N VAL A 63 -3.42 7.31 -1.80
CA VAL A 63 -3.65 7.15 -3.24
C VAL A 63 -4.34 8.38 -3.81
N ALA A 64 -3.69 9.03 -4.78
CA ALA A 64 -4.23 10.18 -5.52
C ALA A 64 -4.67 11.38 -4.64
N VAL A 65 -4.13 11.51 -3.42
CA VAL A 65 -4.34 12.65 -2.54
C VAL A 65 -3.03 13.44 -2.43
N MET A 66 -3.05 14.68 -2.92
CA MET A 66 -1.94 15.61 -2.74
C MET A 66 -1.81 15.95 -1.24
N GLY A 67 -0.62 15.77 -0.68
CA GLY A 67 -0.38 16.02 0.74
C GLY A 67 -1.04 15.00 1.69
N GLY A 68 -1.39 13.80 1.19
CA GLY A 68 -2.12 12.81 1.98
C GLY A 68 -1.36 12.30 3.22
N GLY A 69 -0.02 12.25 3.17
CA GLY A 69 0.80 11.88 4.33
C GLY A 69 0.75 12.93 5.44
N GLU A 70 0.86 14.21 5.06
CA GLU A 70 0.74 15.35 5.95
C GLU A 70 -0.66 15.40 6.57
N ALA A 71 -1.71 15.17 5.76
CA ALA A 71 -3.08 15.10 6.24
C ALA A 71 -3.27 14.03 7.33
N ILE A 72 -2.71 12.83 7.15
CA ILE A 72 -2.75 11.76 8.17
C ILE A 72 -2.06 12.20 9.46
N ILE A 73 -0.84 12.75 9.36
CA ILE A 73 -0.06 13.15 10.53
C ILE A 73 -0.75 14.28 11.31
N HIS A 74 -1.26 15.30 10.61
CA HIS A 74 -1.97 16.39 11.25
C HIS A 74 -3.31 15.95 11.84
N GLY A 75 -4.06 15.11 11.14
CA GLY A 75 -5.31 14.54 11.65
C GLY A 75 -5.10 13.69 12.91
N ALA A 76 -4.08 12.83 12.93
CA ALA A 76 -3.74 12.03 14.10
C ALA A 76 -3.37 12.89 15.32
N ARG A 77 -2.62 13.98 15.12
CA ARG A 77 -2.26 14.93 16.18
C ARG A 77 -3.46 15.70 16.72
N ALA A 78 -4.35 16.15 15.83
CA ALA A 78 -5.58 16.82 16.22
C ALA A 78 -6.47 15.88 17.03
N PHE A 79 -6.67 14.64 16.55
CA PHE A 79 -7.44 13.60 17.24
C PHE A 79 -6.89 13.31 18.65
N ALA A 80 -5.58 13.13 18.79
CA ALA A 80 -4.95 12.90 20.09
C ALA A 80 -5.09 14.11 21.05
N SER A 81 -5.11 15.33 20.52
CA SER A 81 -5.28 16.55 21.31
C SER A 81 -6.74 16.73 21.79
N GLU A 82 -7.70 16.42 20.93
CA GLU A 82 -9.13 16.54 21.23
C GLU A 82 -9.63 15.42 22.15
N LEU A 83 -9.04 14.22 22.06
CA LEU A 83 -9.40 13.05 22.85
C LEU A 83 -8.15 12.50 23.56
N PRO A 84 -7.76 13.08 24.71
CA PRO A 84 -6.54 12.69 25.43
C PRO A 84 -6.51 11.22 25.89
N GLU A 85 -7.69 10.63 26.12
CA GLU A 85 -7.86 9.23 26.52
C GLU A 85 -7.89 8.26 25.31
N SER A 86 -7.69 8.77 24.10
CA SER A 86 -7.71 7.94 22.89
C SER A 86 -6.40 7.18 22.68
N LEU A 87 -6.49 6.04 21.98
CA LEU A 87 -5.35 5.25 21.55
C LEU A 87 -5.22 5.34 20.03
N ILE A 88 -4.00 5.57 19.54
CA ILE A 88 -3.67 5.47 18.13
C ILE A 88 -2.82 4.21 17.92
N ALA A 89 -3.28 3.32 17.05
CA ALA A 89 -2.56 2.11 16.66
C ALA A 89 -1.91 2.29 15.28
N GLN A 90 -0.60 2.04 15.20
CA GLN A 90 0.12 1.99 13.94
C GLN A 90 0.33 0.53 13.52
N VAL A 91 -0.11 0.20 12.31
CA VAL A 91 0.01 -1.14 11.74
C VAL A 91 0.83 -1.06 10.46
N ASP A 92 1.81 -1.96 10.32
CA ASP A 92 2.61 -2.10 9.11
C ASP A 92 2.47 -3.52 8.54
N LEU A 93 2.45 -3.62 7.21
CA LEU A 93 2.34 -4.90 6.52
C LEU A 93 3.71 -5.33 5.98
N ALA A 94 4.26 -6.38 6.57
CA ALA A 94 5.49 -6.99 6.07
C ALA A 94 5.30 -7.45 4.60
N ASN A 95 6.20 -7.00 3.73
CA ASN A 95 6.24 -7.37 2.31
C ASN A 95 4.95 -7.03 1.52
N ALA A 96 4.29 -5.92 1.86
CA ALA A 96 2.98 -5.53 1.32
C ALA A 96 2.83 -5.70 -0.21
N PHE A 97 3.81 -5.28 -1.02
CA PHE A 97 3.73 -5.39 -2.48
C PHE A 97 3.64 -6.83 -3.01
N ASN A 98 4.23 -7.80 -2.32
CA ASN A 98 4.24 -9.19 -2.75
C ASN A 98 3.21 -10.05 -2.03
N SER A 99 2.65 -9.58 -0.90
CA SER A 99 1.77 -10.39 -0.05
C SER A 99 0.46 -9.72 0.37
N ALA A 100 0.14 -8.52 -0.10
CA ALA A 100 -1.05 -7.76 0.33
C ALA A 100 -2.34 -8.61 0.30
N ALA A 101 -2.64 -9.27 -0.82
CA ALA A 101 -3.87 -10.07 -0.94
C ALA A 101 -3.94 -11.20 0.11
N LYS A 102 -2.83 -11.92 0.30
CA LYS A 102 -2.72 -12.99 1.31
C LYS A 102 -2.91 -12.42 2.73
N VAL A 103 -2.25 -11.32 3.04
CA VAL A 103 -2.28 -10.72 4.38
C VAL A 103 -3.65 -10.13 4.70
N LEU A 104 -4.29 -9.45 3.75
CA LEU A 104 -5.64 -8.91 3.91
C LEU A 104 -6.69 -10.02 4.13
N ASN A 105 -6.58 -11.13 3.40
CA ASN A 105 -7.46 -12.29 3.60
C ASN A 105 -7.31 -12.89 5.01
N GLN A 106 -6.08 -13.02 5.50
CA GLN A 106 -5.82 -13.49 6.88
C GLN A 106 -6.34 -12.51 7.92
N PHE A 107 -6.14 -11.21 7.70
CA PHE A 107 -6.64 -10.16 8.59
C PHE A 107 -8.17 -10.22 8.68
N ARG A 108 -8.87 -10.30 7.54
CA ARG A 108 -10.34 -10.40 7.48
C ARG A 108 -10.87 -11.59 8.27
N GLN A 109 -10.25 -12.76 8.12
CA GLN A 109 -10.64 -13.99 8.84
C GLN A 109 -10.41 -13.90 10.35
N ARG A 110 -9.31 -13.27 10.78
CA ARG A 110 -8.97 -13.15 12.21
C ARG A 110 -9.78 -12.07 12.89
N TRP A 111 -9.97 -10.93 12.23
CA TRP A 111 -10.69 -9.79 12.78
C TRP A 111 -12.20 -10.05 12.88
N SER A 112 -12.79 -10.79 11.92
CA SER A 112 -14.19 -11.22 12.02
C SER A 112 -14.45 -12.11 13.25
N VAL A 113 -13.52 -13.01 13.57
CA VAL A 113 -13.61 -13.89 14.74
C VAL A 113 -13.40 -13.11 16.05
N ALA A 114 -12.49 -12.12 16.07
CA ALA A 114 -12.24 -11.30 17.24
C ALA A 114 -13.43 -10.38 17.58
N LEU A 115 -14.04 -9.74 16.58
CA LEU A 115 -15.25 -8.91 16.75
C LEU A 115 -16.45 -9.73 17.26
N GLN A 116 -16.60 -10.98 16.82
CA GLN A 116 -17.67 -11.87 17.30
C GLN A 116 -17.48 -12.36 18.74
N ARG A 117 -16.24 -12.30 19.27
CA ARG A 117 -15.91 -12.83 20.61
C ARG A 117 -15.69 -11.76 21.67
N GLY A 118 -15.73 -10.47 21.33
CA GLY A 118 -15.55 -9.37 22.28
C GLY A 118 -14.21 -9.40 23.03
N GLN A 119 -13.18 -10.05 22.48
CA GLN A 119 -11.89 -10.22 23.16
C GLN A 119 -10.87 -9.16 22.74
N SER A 120 -10.17 -8.61 23.74
CA SER A 120 -8.99 -7.76 23.58
C SER A 120 -7.87 -8.56 22.90
N LEU A 121 -7.41 -8.08 21.73
CA LEU A 121 -6.27 -8.64 21.01
C LEU A 121 -4.99 -8.08 21.62
N SER A 122 -4.32 -8.88 22.45
CA SER A 122 -2.96 -8.58 22.92
C SER A 122 -1.98 -8.66 21.74
N TYR A 123 -1.32 -7.54 21.46
CA TYR A 123 -0.39 -7.39 20.33
C TYR A 123 0.89 -8.19 20.60
N LEU A 124 1.21 -9.16 19.75
CA LEU A 124 2.48 -9.90 19.78
C LEU A 124 3.52 -9.10 19.01
N GLY A 125 4.37 -8.37 19.73
CA GLY A 125 5.53 -7.70 19.16
C GLY A 125 6.60 -8.70 18.69
N LYS A 126 7.08 -8.51 17.47
CA LYS A 126 8.46 -8.75 17.05
C LYS A 126 8.85 -7.72 16.01
#